data_AF-A0A1G6PV68-F1
#
_entry.id   AF-A0A1G6PV68-F1
#
_cell.length_a   1.000
_cell.length_b   1.000
_cell.length_c   1.000
_cell.angle_alpha   90.00
_cell.angle_beta   90.00
_cell.angle_gamma   90.00
#
_symmetry.space_group_name_H-M   'P 1'
#
loop_
_entity.id
_entity.type
_entity.pdbx_description
1 polymer ?
#
loop_
_entity_poly.entity_id
_entity_poly.type
_entity_poly.pdbx_seq_one_letter_code
_entity_poly.pdbx_strand_id
1 'polypeptide(L)'
;MTGYPKNPAARESMMTFCNELIAAAEAEDADKAAGYLPMIRTCMADYFEELMAHAGDRPAFDQLRGFLNGLVVAQRLTPEQGHAFMQRVNAGATGEWL
;
A
#
# COMPACT_ATOMS: atom_id res chain seq x y z
N MET A 1 14.08 17.87 -7.55
CA MET A 1 14.53 16.68 -8.32
C MET A 1 15.60 15.96 -7.53
N THR A 2 15.58 14.63 -7.63
CA THR A 2 16.36 13.60 -6.92
C THR A 2 15.84 13.31 -5.50
N GLY A 3 15.26 12.14 -5.23
CA GLY A 3 15.22 10.98 -6.10
C GLY A 3 14.43 9.81 -5.55
N TYR A 4 14.24 8.85 -6.45
CA TYR A 4 14.10 7.44 -6.11
C TYR A 4 14.92 7.12 -4.85
N PRO A 5 14.42 6.30 -3.92
CA PRO A 5 15.27 5.78 -2.86
C PRO A 5 16.52 5.22 -3.52
N LYS A 6 17.67 5.82 -3.18
CA LYS A 6 18.99 5.37 -3.64
C LYS A 6 19.29 3.94 -3.19
N ASN A 7 18.45 3.40 -2.31
CA ASN A 7 18.50 2.06 -1.75
C ASN A 7 17.59 1.10 -2.55
N PRO A 8 18.17 0.17 -3.34
CA PRO A 8 17.42 -0.88 -4.04
C PRO A 8 16.56 -1.74 -3.10
N ALA A 9 16.99 -1.95 -1.85
CA ALA A 9 16.23 -2.75 -0.87
C ALA A 9 14.91 -2.08 -0.45
N ALA A 10 14.90 -0.74 -0.36
CA ALA A 10 13.68 0.01 -0.08
C ALA A 10 12.66 -0.10 -1.24
N ARG A 11 13.15 -0.03 -2.50
CA ARG A 11 12.34 -0.25 -3.69
C ARG A 11 11.70 -1.64 -3.69
N GLU A 12 12.50 -2.67 -3.46
CA GLU A 12 12.03 -4.05 -3.43
C GLU A 12 11.02 -4.29 -2.31
N SER A 13 11.27 -3.72 -1.13
CA SER A 13 10.35 -3.82 0.02
C SER A 13 9.01 -3.14 -0.25
N MET A 14 9.01 -1.93 -0.84
CA MET A 14 7.79 -1.22 -1.21
C MET A 14 7.02 -1.96 -2.31
N MET A 15 7.72 -2.50 -3.30
CA MET A 15 7.11 -3.29 -4.38
C MET A 15 6.46 -4.57 -3.81
N THR A 16 7.16 -5.26 -2.91
CA THR A 16 6.64 -6.43 -2.20
C THR A 16 5.38 -6.08 -1.40
N PHE A 17 5.41 -4.96 -0.66
CA PHE A 17 4.24 -4.46 0.07
C PHE A 17 3.05 -4.20 -0.86
N CYS A 18 3.25 -3.50 -1.98
CA CYS A 18 2.17 -3.20 -2.93
C CYS A 18 1.58 -4.48 -3.53
N ASN A 19 2.41 -5.45 -3.90
CA ASN A 19 1.96 -6.74 -4.45
C ASN A 19 1.12 -7.53 -3.44
N GLU A 20 1.57 -7.59 -2.18
CA GLU A 20 0.84 -8.27 -1.12
C GLU A 20 -0.48 -7.56 -0.77
N LEU A 21 -0.50 -6.22 -0.80
CA LEU A 21 -1.71 -5.43 -0.60
C LEU A 21 -2.75 -5.69 -1.70
N ILE A 22 -2.30 -5.72 -2.97
CA ILE A 22 -3.16 -6.06 -4.11
C ILE A 22 -3.72 -7.47 -3.92
N ALA A 23 -2.86 -8.46 -3.64
CA ALA A 23 -3.30 -9.84 -3.46
C ALA A 23 -4.31 -9.99 -2.32
N ALA A 24 -4.10 -9.28 -1.20
CA ALA A 24 -5.04 -9.29 -0.08
C ALA A 24 -6.37 -8.62 -0.43
N ALA A 25 -6.35 -7.51 -1.17
CA ALA A 25 -7.56 -6.78 -1.56
C ALA A 25 -8.35 -7.46 -2.69
N GLU A 26 -7.68 -8.26 -3.52
CA GLU A 26 -8.27 -9.10 -4.56
C GLU A 26 -8.69 -10.49 -4.07
N ALA A 27 -8.24 -10.90 -2.88
CA ALA A 27 -8.60 -12.19 -2.31
C ALA A 27 -10.12 -12.25 -2.16
N GLU A 28 -10.75 -12.98 -3.08
CA GLU A 28 -12.18 -13.18 -3.14
C GLU A 28 -12.57 -14.05 -1.95
N ASP A 29 -13.23 -13.44 -0.97
CA ASP A 29 -13.86 -14.18 0.12
C ASP A 29 -15.24 -14.64 -0.39
N ALA A 30 -15.52 -15.94 -0.35
CA ALA A 30 -16.73 -16.54 -0.90
C ALA A 30 -18.02 -15.96 -0.28
N ASP A 31 -17.91 -15.34 0.90
CA ASP A 31 -19.00 -14.68 1.61
C ASP A 31 -19.11 -13.16 1.32
N LYS A 32 -18.18 -12.57 0.56
CA LYS A 32 -18.16 -11.11 0.29
C LYS A 32 -18.53 -10.80 -1.16
N ALA A 33 -19.83 -10.74 -1.42
CA ALA A 33 -20.41 -10.16 -2.64
C ALA A 33 -20.11 -8.66 -2.87
N ALA A 34 -19.25 -8.03 -2.06
CA ALA A 34 -18.91 -6.62 -2.20
C ALA A 34 -17.91 -6.38 -3.34
N GLY A 35 -18.05 -5.22 -3.98
CA GLY A 35 -17.58 -4.86 -5.32
C GLY A 35 -16.19 -5.33 -5.73
N TYR A 36 -16.13 -5.90 -6.93
CA TYR A 36 -14.93 -6.03 -7.73
C TYR A 36 -14.21 -4.67 -7.82
N LEU A 37 -12.89 -4.65 -7.56
CA LEU A 37 -12.03 -3.48 -7.76
C LEU A 37 -11.22 -3.66 -9.04
N PRO A 38 -11.81 -3.46 -10.24
CA PRO A 38 -11.15 -3.71 -11.52
C PRO A 38 -9.83 -2.94 -11.69
N MET A 39 -9.71 -1.79 -11.01
CA MET A 39 -8.62 -0.85 -11.17
C MET A 39 -7.56 -0.92 -10.08
N ILE A 40 -7.68 -1.81 -9.08
CA ILE A 40 -6.76 -1.79 -7.94
C ILE A 40 -5.30 -1.97 -8.36
N ARG A 41 -5.02 -2.86 -9.31
CA ARG A 41 -3.68 -3.07 -9.86
C ARG A 41 -3.13 -1.83 -10.54
N THR A 42 -3.93 -1.19 -11.39
CA THR A 42 -3.52 0.03 -12.11
C THR A 42 -3.27 1.18 -11.14
N CYS A 43 -4.22 1.45 -10.24
CA CYS A 43 -4.08 2.52 -9.25
C CYS A 43 -2.88 2.29 -8.32
N MET A 44 -2.63 1.04 -7.92
CA MET A 44 -1.47 0.72 -7.07
C MET A 44 -0.14 0.84 -7.80
N ALA A 45 -0.09 0.56 -9.11
CA ALA A 45 1.12 0.75 -9.91
C ALA A 45 1.47 2.25 -10.05
N ASP A 46 0.48 3.08 -10.36
CA ASP A 46 0.66 4.54 -10.43
C ASP A 46 1.05 5.10 -9.06
N TYR A 47 0.37 4.64 -8.01
CA TYR A 47 0.63 5.08 -6.64
C TYR A 47 1.99 4.61 -6.12
N PHE A 48 2.48 3.44 -6.57
CA PHE A 48 3.83 2.97 -6.24
C PHE A 48 4.90 3.92 -6.78
N GLU A 49 4.81 4.34 -8.05
CA GLU A 49 5.79 5.29 -8.60
C GLU A 49 5.73 6.64 -7.88
N GLU A 50 4.53 7.10 -7.49
CA GLU A 50 4.37 8.32 -6.67
C GLU A 50 4.98 8.18 -5.27
N LEU A 51 4.70 7.08 -4.56
CA LEU A 51 5.31 6.78 -3.26
C LEU A 51 6.84 6.71 -3.34
N MET A 52 7.36 6.21 -4.45
CA MET A 52 8.80 6.10 -4.69
C MET A 52 9.45 7.44 -5.07
N ALA A 53 8.73 8.30 -5.80
CA ALA A 53 9.18 9.66 -6.11
C ALA A 53 9.18 10.56 -4.87
N HIS A 54 8.31 10.25 -3.91
CA HIS A 54 8.11 10.95 -2.64
C HIS A 54 8.58 10.14 -1.43
N ALA A 55 9.51 9.18 -1.63
CA ALA A 55 10.17 8.51 -0.53
C ALA A 55 10.87 9.56 0.35
N GLY A 56 10.58 9.56 1.65
CA GLY A 56 11.02 10.60 2.59
C GLY A 56 9.98 11.68 2.90
N ASP A 57 8.89 11.76 2.14
CA ASP A 57 7.82 12.73 2.37
C ASP A 57 6.69 12.12 3.23
N ARG A 58 6.58 12.58 4.47
CA ARG A 58 5.52 12.15 5.41
C ARG A 58 4.09 12.20 4.81
N PRO A 59 3.70 13.20 4.01
CA PRO A 59 2.36 13.25 3.39
C PRO A 59 2.04 12.04 2.49
N ALA A 60 3.02 11.48 1.77
CA ALA A 60 2.80 10.32 0.91
C ALA A 60 2.42 9.07 1.73
N PHE A 61 3.02 8.92 2.91
CA PHE A 61 2.67 7.84 3.85
C PHE A 61 1.30 8.05 4.51
N ASP A 62 0.92 9.31 4.78
CA ASP A 62 -0.41 9.61 5.33
C ASP A 62 -1.53 9.28 4.32
N GLN A 63 -1.30 9.56 3.02
CA GLN A 63 -2.20 9.15 1.94
C GLN A 63 -2.31 7.63 1.86
N LEU A 64 -1.20 6.89 2.02
CA LEU A 64 -1.20 5.43 1.99
C LEU A 64 -2.02 4.85 3.16
N ARG A 65 -1.91 5.45 4.36
CA ARG A 65 -2.75 5.07 5.50
C ARG A 65 -4.24 5.33 5.23
N GLY A 66 -4.57 6.46 4.58
CA GLY A 66 -5.93 6.76 4.15
C GLY A 66 -6.48 5.72 3.17
N PHE A 67 -5.68 5.32 2.19
CA PHE A 67 -6.04 4.27 1.23
C PHE A 67 -6.30 2.92 1.91
N LEU A 68 -5.44 2.50 2.85
CA LEU A 68 -5.63 1.27 3.63
C LEU A 68 -6.95 1.29 4.42
N ASN A 69 -7.28 2.40 5.07
CA ASN A 69 -8.56 2.54 5.75
C ASN A 69 -9.74 2.43 4.78
N GLY A 70 -9.60 3.01 3.57
CA GLY A 70 -10.60 2.86 2.50
C GLY A 70 -10.85 1.41 2.11
N LEU A 71 -9.79 0.59 2.01
CA LEU A 71 -9.91 -0.84 1.71
C LEU A 71 -10.61 -1.63 2.83
N VAL A 72 -10.39 -1.27 4.10
CA VAL A 72 -11.11 -1.87 5.23
C VAL A 72 -12.59 -1.50 5.19
N VAL A 73 -12.92 -0.22 4.96
CA VAL A 73 -14.31 0.26 4.84
C VAL A 73 -15.04 -0.39 3.66
N ALA A 74 -14.34 -0.57 2.52
CA ALA A 74 -14.83 -1.29 1.36
C ALA A 74 -14.86 -2.83 1.55
N GLN A 75 -14.52 -3.31 2.75
CA GLN A 75 -14.49 -4.74 3.12
C GLN A 75 -13.55 -5.59 2.25
N ARG A 76 -12.58 -4.95 1.59
CA ARG A 76 -11.52 -5.63 0.81
C ARG A 76 -10.40 -6.14 1.69
N LEU A 77 -10.18 -5.49 2.82
CA LEU A 77 -9.35 -6.02 3.90
C LEU A 77 -10.23 -6.27 5.12
N THR A 78 -9.96 -7.34 5.87
CA THR A 78 -10.47 -7.44 7.24
C THR A 78 -9.81 -6.36 8.11
N PRO A 79 -10.41 -6.01 9.27
CA PRO A 79 -9.77 -5.10 10.22
C PRO A 79 -8.37 -5.55 10.62
N GLU A 80 -8.14 -6.85 10.78
CA GLU A 80 -6.85 -7.45 11.14
C GLU A 80 -5.82 -7.28 10.01
N GLN A 81 -6.23 -7.56 8.76
CA GLN A 81 -5.37 -7.32 7.59
C GLN A 81 -5.03 -5.84 7.45
N GLY A 82 -6.02 -4.95 7.57
CA GLY A 82 -5.82 -3.51 7.56
C GLY A 82 -4.85 -3.04 8.64
N HIS A 83 -5.00 -3.55 9.86
CA HIS A 83 -4.08 -3.24 10.97
C HIS A 83 -2.65 -3.71 10.68
N ALA A 84 -2.48 -4.93 10.16
CA ALA A 84 -1.17 -5.47 9.81
C ALA A 84 -0.47 -4.63 8.73
N PHE A 85 -1.18 -4.21 7.67
CA PHE A 85 -0.62 -3.30 6.66
C PHE A 85 -0.28 -1.93 7.25
N MET A 86 -1.12 -1.37 8.12
CA MET A 86 -0.84 -0.10 8.80
C MET A 86 0.43 -0.16 9.65
N GLN A 87 0.67 -1.27 10.37
CA GLN A 87 1.91 -1.47 11.12
C GLN A 87 3.13 -1.47 10.20
N ARG A 88 3.04 -2.14 9.04
CA ARG A 88 4.13 -2.18 8.05
C ARG A 88 4.41 -0.82 7.44
N VAL A 89 3.38 -0.04 7.13
CA VAL A 89 3.54 1.36 6.67
C VAL A 89 4.24 2.20 7.73
N ASN A 90 3.91 2.03 9.01
CA ASN A 90 4.57 2.76 10.09
C ASN A 90 6.03 2.34 10.25
N ALA A 91 6.33 1.04 10.19
CA ALA A 91 7.69 0.52 10.26
C ALA A 91 8.55 0.98 9.07
N GLY A 92 7.99 0.91 7.85
CA GLY A 92 8.64 1.41 6.64
C GLY A 92 8.88 2.92 6.70
N ALA A 93 7.89 3.68 7.17
CA ALA A 93 8.02 5.12 7.35
C ALA A 93 9.09 5.48 8.39
N THR A 94 9.27 4.73 9.48
CA THR A 94 10.35 5.02 10.45
C THR A 94 11.71 4.43 10.05
N GLY A 95 11.77 3.65 8.97
CA GLY A 95 12.93 2.89 8.52
C GLY A 95 13.41 3.34 7.15
N GLU A 96 13.58 2.38 6.24
CA GLU A 96 14.24 2.59 4.93
C GLU A 96 13.33 3.14 3.82
N TRP A 97 12.01 3.33 4.05
CA TRP A 97 11.10 3.89 3.04
C TRP A 97 10.98 5.41 3.13
N LEU A 98 11.25 6.03 4.29
CA LEU A 98 11.51 7.47 4.40
C LEU A 98 13.00 7.76 4.15
#